data_AF-K6VNX7-F1
#
_entry.id   AF-K6VNX7-F1
#
_cell.length_a   1.000
_cell.length_b   1.000
_cell.length_c   1.000
_cell.angle_alpha   90.00
_cell.angle_beta   90.00
_cell.angle_gamma   90.00
#
_symmetry.space_group_name_H-M   'P 1'
#
loop_
_entity.id
_entity.type
_entity.pdbx_description
1 polymer ?
#
loop_
_entity_poly.entity_id
_entity_poly.type
_entity_poly.pdbx_seq_one_letter_code
_entity_poly.pdbx_strand_id
1 'polypeptide(L)'
;MSDERNPLERALGARLDPSYPVRVHTYAVPGLDYEVLYAAVQLPPDAVQALQDAAGLTSPEAQAYTRVMLPSGWRVDPGDPPEWWPTDPESLTEQAARAADPGGWLVSGHRDGTLFVLATRAGAPS
;
A
#
# COMPACT_ATOMS: atom_id res chain seq x y z
N MET A 1 -4.16 -3.42 -25.58
CA MET A 1 -5.32 -3.44 -24.66
C MET A 1 -4.75 -3.32 -23.27
N SER A 2 -4.76 -2.11 -22.72
CA SER A 2 -4.18 -1.82 -21.41
C SER A 2 -5.03 -2.51 -20.35
N ASP A 3 -4.41 -3.39 -19.58
CA ASP A 3 -5.02 -4.11 -18.48
C ASP A 3 -5.36 -3.06 -17.39
N GLU A 4 -6.50 -2.38 -17.47
CA GLU A 4 -6.98 -1.35 -16.53
C GLU A 4 -7.34 -1.93 -15.14
N ARG A 5 -6.55 -2.88 -14.63
CA ARG A 5 -6.62 -3.29 -13.22
C ARG A 5 -6.41 -2.07 -12.33
N ASN A 6 -7.23 -2.00 -11.28
CA ASN A 6 -7.10 -1.00 -10.23
C ASN A 6 -5.64 -0.97 -9.75
N PRO A 7 -5.00 0.22 -9.62
CA PRO A 7 -3.62 0.34 -9.15
C PRO A 7 -3.33 -0.48 -7.89
N LEU A 8 -4.30 -0.58 -6.98
CA LEU A 8 -4.20 -1.40 -5.78
C LEU A 8 -4.16 -2.91 -6.08
N GLU A 9 -5.02 -3.40 -6.97
CA GLU A 9 -5.01 -4.83 -7.37
C GLU A 9 -3.69 -5.22 -8.03
N ARG A 10 -3.09 -4.30 -8.80
CA ARG A 10 -1.75 -4.51 -9.36
C ARG A 10 -0.69 -4.58 -8.26
N ALA A 11 -0.72 -3.66 -7.29
CA ALA A 11 0.22 -3.63 -6.17
C ALA A 11 0.10 -4.88 -5.28
N LEU A 12 -1.14 -5.34 -5.01
CA LEU A 12 -1.39 -6.54 -4.22
C LEU A 12 -1.08 -7.84 -5.00
N GLY A 13 -1.09 -7.80 -6.34
CA GLY A 13 -1.07 -9.01 -7.15
C GLY A 13 -2.34 -9.86 -6.97
N ALA A 14 -3.41 -9.29 -6.41
CA ALA A 14 -4.65 -9.96 -6.04
C ALA A 14 -5.86 -9.15 -6.52
N ARG A 15 -6.95 -9.83 -6.87
CA ARG A 15 -8.21 -9.18 -7.24
C ARG A 15 -8.98 -8.75 -6.01
N LEU A 16 -9.65 -7.61 -6.14
CA LEU A 16 -10.54 -7.08 -5.13
C LEU A 16 -11.99 -7.21 -5.58
N ASP A 17 -12.90 -7.52 -4.65
CA ASP A 17 -14.33 -7.42 -4.96
C ASP A 17 -14.69 -5.95 -5.27
N PRO A 18 -15.30 -5.67 -6.43
CA PRO A 18 -15.62 -4.30 -6.84
C PRO A 18 -16.70 -3.62 -5.96
N SER A 19 -17.40 -4.37 -5.10
CA SER A 19 -18.36 -3.83 -4.14
C SER A 19 -17.71 -3.15 -2.95
N TYR A 20 -16.42 -3.40 -2.68
CA TYR A 20 -15.72 -2.80 -1.56
C TYR A 20 -15.32 -1.35 -1.87
N PRO A 21 -15.64 -0.38 -0.99
CA PRO A 21 -15.17 0.98 -1.14
C PRO A 21 -13.65 1.04 -1.10
N VAL A 22 -13.05 1.49 -2.21
CA VAL A 22 -11.61 1.70 -2.34
C VAL A 22 -11.32 3.17 -2.48
N ARG A 23 -10.35 3.64 -1.71
CA ARG A 23 -9.72 4.95 -1.91
C ARG A 23 -8.23 4.76 -2.11
N VAL A 24 -7.69 5.41 -3.14
CA VAL A 24 -6.27 5.31 -3.52
C VAL A 24 -5.73 6.71 -3.72
N HIS A 25 -4.52 6.95 -3.21
CA HIS A 25 -3.72 8.11 -3.54
C HIS A 25 -2.34 7.65 -4.00
N THR A 26 -1.81 8.31 -5.05
CA THR A 26 -0.48 8.03 -5.57
C THR A 26 0.36 9.29 -5.45
N TYR A 27 1.53 9.15 -4.84
CA TYR A 27 2.49 10.22 -4.66
C TYR A 27 3.70 9.97 -5.54
N ALA A 28 4.04 10.97 -6.36
CA ALA A 28 5.26 11.03 -7.12
C ALA A 28 6.07 12.23 -6.62
N VAL A 29 7.27 11.98 -6.10
CA VAL A 29 8.15 13.05 -5.61
C VAL A 29 9.23 13.30 -6.66
N PRO A 30 9.45 14.55 -7.10
CA PRO A 30 10.55 14.87 -8.00
C PRO A 30 11.89 14.42 -7.42
N GLY A 31 12.66 13.63 -8.17
CA GLY A 31 13.95 13.09 -7.74
C GLY A 31 13.90 11.68 -7.17
N LEU A 32 12.71 11.11 -6.95
CA LEU A 32 12.56 9.67 -6.73
C LEU A 32 12.45 8.94 -8.07
N ASP A 33 13.06 7.76 -8.15
CA ASP A 33 12.89 6.80 -9.24
C ASP A 33 11.69 5.88 -9.02
N TYR A 34 10.82 6.19 -8.04
CA TYR A 34 9.62 5.43 -7.74
C TYR A 34 8.44 6.27 -7.27
N GLU A 35 7.24 5.71 -7.45
CA GLU A 35 5.97 6.24 -6.94
C GLU A 35 5.55 5.46 -5.71
N VAL A 36 4.74 6.09 -4.85
CA VAL A 36 4.16 5.42 -3.71
C VAL A 36 2.64 5.46 -3.79
N LEU A 37 2.03 4.29 -3.66
CA LEU A 37 0.61 4.08 -3.58
C LEU A 37 0.22 3.89 -2.12
N TYR A 38 -0.72 4.72 -1.67
CA TYR A 38 -1.40 4.54 -0.39
C TYR A 38 -2.87 4.30 -0.63
N ALA A 39 -3.40 3.22 -0.08
CA ALA A 39 -4.80 2.86 -0.26
C ALA A 39 -5.47 2.48 1.05
N ALA A 40 -6.78 2.74 1.11
CA ALA A 40 -7.66 2.26 2.15
C ALA A 40 -8.84 1.53 1.52
N VAL A 41 -9.11 0.33 2.01
CA VAL A 41 -10.23 -0.50 1.56
C VAL A 41 -11.08 -0.89 2.74
N GLN A 42 -12.38 -0.62 2.67
CA GLN A 42 -13.32 -1.07 3.69
C GLN A 42 -13.77 -2.49 3.37
N LEU A 43 -13.47 -3.42 4.27
CA LEU A 43 -13.62 -4.86 4.07
C LEU A 43 -14.21 -5.49 5.34
N PRO A 44 -15.07 -6.51 5.22
CA PRO A 44 -15.40 -7.36 6.36
C PRO A 44 -14.16 -8.21 6.77
N PRO A 45 -14.05 -8.64 8.05
CA PRO A 45 -12.84 -9.27 8.58
C PRO A 45 -12.40 -10.55 7.84
N ASP A 46 -13.34 -11.33 7.32
CA ASP A 46 -13.10 -12.53 6.52
C ASP A 46 -12.47 -12.21 5.15
N ALA A 47 -12.91 -11.12 4.51
CA ALA A 47 -12.33 -10.66 3.25
C ALA A 47 -10.92 -10.07 3.43
N VAL A 48 -10.62 -9.47 4.59
CA VAL A 48 -9.27 -8.96 4.92
C VAL A 48 -8.25 -10.08 4.86
N GLN A 49 -8.51 -11.18 5.58
CA GLN A 49 -7.58 -12.31 5.64
C GLN A 49 -7.38 -12.94 4.25
N ALA A 50 -8.47 -13.17 3.52
CA ALA A 50 -8.41 -13.74 2.17
C ALA A 50 -7.58 -12.88 1.20
N LEU A 51 -7.73 -11.55 1.27
CA LEU A 51 -6.97 -10.62 0.44
C LEU A 51 -5.49 -10.56 0.84
N GLN A 52 -5.18 -10.57 2.14
CA GLN A 52 -3.81 -10.62 2.64
C GLN A 52 -3.11 -11.93 2.25
N ASP A 53 -3.79 -13.07 2.34
CA ASP A 53 -3.26 -14.36 1.92
C ASP A 53 -2.98 -14.37 0.41
N ALA A 54 -3.93 -13.88 -0.40
CA ALA A 54 -3.76 -13.78 -1.85
C ALA A 54 -2.62 -12.83 -2.25
N ALA A 55 -2.40 -11.76 -1.47
CA ALA A 55 -1.30 -10.82 -1.65
C ALA A 55 0.02 -11.30 -1.02
N GLY A 56 0.05 -12.48 -0.38
CA GLY A 56 1.22 -13.01 0.32
C GLY A 56 1.69 -12.13 1.49
N LEU A 57 0.77 -11.37 2.09
CA LEU A 57 0.98 -10.50 3.25
C LEU A 57 0.62 -11.25 4.54
N THR A 58 1.27 -12.39 4.75
CA THR A 58 0.95 -13.32 5.84
C THR A 58 1.88 -13.20 7.04
N SER A 59 2.97 -12.44 6.92
CA SER A 59 3.88 -12.19 8.05
C SER A 59 3.31 -11.14 9.01
N PRO A 60 3.59 -11.23 10.32
CA PRO A 60 3.21 -10.19 11.28
C PRO A 60 3.68 -8.79 10.87
N GLU A 61 4.86 -8.71 10.23
CA GLU A 61 5.44 -7.49 9.69
C GLU A 61 4.61 -6.91 8.54
N ALA A 62 4.06 -7.76 7.68
CA ALA A 62 3.24 -7.38 6.54
C ALA A 62 1.79 -7.04 6.90
N GLN A 63 1.36 -7.40 8.12
CA GLN A 63 0.03 -7.12 8.68
C GLN A 63 0.07 -6.06 9.80
N ALA A 64 1.24 -5.47 10.05
CA ALA A 64 1.41 -4.50 11.10
C ALA A 64 0.76 -3.17 10.71
N TYR A 65 -0.43 -2.91 11.26
CA TYR A 65 -1.12 -1.62 11.15
C TYR A 65 -0.22 -0.44 11.53
N THR A 66 0.67 -0.60 12.50
CA THR A 66 1.64 0.43 12.88
C THR A 66 2.68 0.75 11.80
N ARG A 67 2.91 -0.12 10.82
CA ARG A 67 3.85 0.09 9.71
C ARG A 67 3.21 0.75 8.48
N VAL A 68 1.91 0.56 8.29
CA VAL A 68 1.12 1.36 7.34
C VAL A 68 0.59 2.65 7.96
N MET A 69 0.63 2.74 9.30
CA MET A 69 0.47 3.99 10.02
C MET A 69 1.75 4.80 9.92
N LEU A 70 1.57 5.85 9.17
CA LEU A 70 2.30 7.09 9.25
C LEU A 70 2.41 7.57 10.76
N PRO A 71 3.59 7.97 11.34
CA PRO A 71 3.88 8.36 12.74
C PRO A 71 2.76 8.69 13.72
N SER A 72 3.03 8.24 14.95
CA SER A 72 2.10 7.81 15.98
C SER A 72 0.72 8.47 15.96
N GLY A 73 -0.29 7.68 15.59
CA GLY A 73 -1.71 7.96 15.85
C GLY A 73 -2.55 8.27 14.63
N TRP A 74 -1.95 8.46 13.45
CA TRP A 74 -2.66 8.99 12.30
C TRP A 74 -3.38 7.89 11.51
N ARG A 75 -4.72 7.94 11.54
CA ARG A 75 -5.59 7.34 10.53
C ARG A 75 -5.69 8.34 9.39
N VAL A 76 -4.69 8.38 8.51
CA VAL A 76 -4.84 9.17 7.29
C VAL A 76 -5.70 8.31 6.38
N ASP A 77 -6.98 8.65 6.28
CA ASP A 77 -7.75 8.21 5.13
C ASP A 77 -7.01 8.73 3.89
N PRO A 78 -6.74 7.94 2.82
CA PRO A 78 -5.94 8.38 1.67
C PRO A 78 -6.30 9.80 1.23
N GLY A 79 -5.35 10.70 1.47
CA GLY A 79 -5.45 12.15 1.34
C GLY A 79 -4.08 12.71 0.94
N ASP A 80 -3.56 13.70 1.67
CA ASP A 80 -2.20 14.22 1.45
C ASP A 80 -1.14 13.35 2.14
N PRO A 81 0.11 13.32 1.63
CA PRO A 81 1.19 12.62 2.31
C PRO A 81 1.55 13.45 3.55
N PRO A 82 1.72 12.85 4.74
CA PRO A 82 2.13 13.60 5.93
C PRO A 82 3.51 14.24 5.72
N GLU A 83 3.72 15.43 6.32
CA GLU A 83 4.93 16.24 6.12
C GLU A 83 6.24 15.54 6.50
N TRP A 84 6.18 14.57 7.42
CA TRP A 84 7.36 13.83 7.86
C TRP A 84 7.66 12.63 6.97
N TRP A 85 6.84 12.35 5.94
CA TRP A 85 7.09 11.30 4.95
C TRP A 85 8.52 11.47 4.44
N PRO A 86 9.42 10.48 4.67
CA PRO A 86 10.79 10.60 4.23
C PRO A 86 10.81 10.64 2.70
N THR A 87 11.18 11.79 2.14
CA THR A 87 11.41 11.96 0.70
C THR A 87 12.70 11.27 0.24
N ASP A 88 13.40 10.61 1.17
CA ASP A 88 14.60 9.83 0.93
C ASP A 88 14.24 8.35 0.61
N PRO A 89 14.67 7.84 -0.57
CA PRO A 89 14.56 6.44 -0.97
C PRO A 89 14.95 5.39 0.07
N GLU A 90 16.04 5.63 0.80
CA GLU A 90 16.67 4.62 1.65
C GLU A 90 15.83 4.37 2.90
N SER A 91 15.34 5.45 3.52
CA SER A 91 14.50 5.39 4.73
C SER A 91 13.16 4.68 4.51
N LEU A 92 12.63 4.73 3.28
CA LEU A 92 11.42 4.02 2.88
C LEU A 92 11.68 2.52 2.67
N THR A 93 12.84 2.18 2.09
CA THR A 93 13.24 0.78 1.88
C THR A 93 13.47 0.02 3.18
N GLU A 94 13.96 0.69 4.22
CA GLU A 94 14.13 0.11 5.56
C GLU A 94 12.81 -0.28 6.25
N GLN A 95 11.66 0.25 5.79
CA GLN A 95 10.34 -0.12 6.30
C GLN A 95 9.71 -1.32 5.57
N ALA A 96 10.37 -1.85 4.54
CA ALA A 96 9.85 -2.93 3.70
C ALA A 96 9.58 -4.22 4.48
N ALA A 97 8.37 -4.78 4.32
CA ALA A 97 8.07 -6.15 4.75
C ALA A 97 8.19 -7.19 3.61
N ARG A 98 8.12 -6.75 2.35
CA ARG A 98 8.22 -7.61 1.16
C ARG A 98 8.59 -6.78 -0.06
N ALA A 99 9.35 -7.34 -1.01
CA ALA A 99 9.54 -6.75 -2.34
C ALA A 99 8.29 -6.88 -3.24
N ALA A 100 7.97 -5.82 -3.99
CA ALA A 100 6.97 -5.77 -5.05
C ALA A 100 7.66 -5.79 -6.44
N ASP A 101 6.98 -6.33 -7.45
CA ASP A 101 7.51 -6.46 -8.82
C ASP A 101 6.81 -5.44 -9.76
N PRO A 102 7.52 -4.75 -10.68
CA PRO A 102 8.95 -4.75 -10.96
C PRO A 102 9.69 -3.70 -10.13
N GLY A 103 10.06 -4.05 -8.91
CA GLY A 103 10.71 -3.13 -7.97
C GLY A 103 9.72 -2.36 -7.10
N GLY A 104 9.97 -2.45 -5.80
CA GLY A 104 9.17 -1.79 -4.77
C GLY A 104 9.04 -2.67 -3.53
N TRP A 105 8.19 -2.26 -2.60
CA TRP A 105 7.84 -3.03 -1.43
C TRP A 105 6.38 -2.80 -1.03
N LEU A 106 5.82 -3.72 -0.25
CA LEU A 106 4.42 -3.71 0.15
C LEU A 106 4.28 -4.02 1.65
N VAL A 107 3.50 -3.22 2.36
CA VAL A 107 2.99 -3.50 3.70
C VAL A 107 1.50 -3.25 3.75
N SER A 108 0.81 -3.99 4.61
CA SER A 108 -0.59 -3.76 4.92
C SER A 108 -0.82 -3.68 6.42
N GLY A 109 -1.99 -3.19 6.79
CA GLY A 109 -2.47 -3.36 8.15
C GLY A 109 -3.94 -3.03 8.26
N HIS A 110 -4.58 -3.70 9.19
CA HIS A 110 -6.03 -3.68 9.32
C HIS A 110 -6.43 -3.07 10.66
N ARG A 111 -7.38 -2.13 10.62
CA ARG A 111 -8.01 -1.54 11.81
C ARG A 111 -9.42 -1.09 11.50
N ASP A 112 -10.35 -1.36 12.42
CA ASP A 112 -11.75 -0.91 12.36
C ASP A 112 -12.45 -1.18 11.02
N GLY A 113 -12.23 -2.37 10.44
CA GLY A 113 -12.83 -2.78 9.17
C GLY A 113 -12.21 -2.13 7.93
N THR A 114 -11.04 -1.48 8.08
CA THR A 114 -10.30 -0.89 6.97
C THR A 114 -8.92 -1.52 6.85
N LEU A 115 -8.63 -2.07 5.67
CA LEU A 115 -7.29 -2.46 5.28
C LEU A 115 -6.58 -1.26 4.66
N PHE A 116 -5.46 -0.88 5.26
CA PHE A 116 -4.56 0.12 4.72
C PHE A 116 -3.41 -0.58 4.02
N VAL A 117 -3.00 -0.04 2.87
CA VAL A 117 -1.94 -0.60 2.04
C VAL A 117 -1.00 0.52 1.66
N LEU A 118 0.31 0.29 1.85
CA LEU A 118 1.37 1.17 1.37
C LEU A 118 2.28 0.34 0.47
N ALA A 119 2.42 0.78 -0.78
CA ALA A 119 3.20 0.10 -1.79
C ALA A 119 4.10 1.09 -2.53
N THR A 120 5.37 0.76 -2.73
CA THR A 120 6.22 1.48 -3.69
C THR A 120 6.20 0.76 -5.03
N ARG A 121 6.24 1.52 -6.12
CA ARG A 121 6.33 1.01 -7.48
C ARG A 121 7.45 1.75 -8.18
N ALA A 122 8.44 1.03 -8.72
CA ALA A 122 9.45 1.64 -9.57
C ALA A 122 8.78 2.55 -10.61
N GLY A 123 9.21 3.80 -10.63
CA GLY A 123 8.75 4.81 -11.55
C GLY A 123 9.11 4.31 -12.94
N ALA A 124 8.21 4.48 -13.89
CA ALA A 124 8.58 4.19 -15.27
C ALA A 124 9.88 4.96 -15.57
N PRO A 125 10.93 4.30 -16.09
CA PRO A 125 12.15 5.01 -16.46
C PRO A 125 11.74 6.14 -17.40
N SER A 126 12.15 7.37 -17.04
CA SER A 126 11.94 8.57 -17.85
C SER A 126 12.66 8.45 -19.19
#